data_AF-A0A7C6HTL9-F1
#
_entry.id   AF-A0A7C6HTL9-F1
#
_cell.length_a   1.000
_cell.length_b   1.000
_cell.length_c   1.000
_cell.angle_alpha   90.00
_cell.angle_beta   90.00
_cell.angle_gamma   90.00
#
_symmetry.space_group_name_H-M   'P 1'
#
loop_
_entity.id
_entity.type
_entity.pdbx_description
1 polymer ?
#
loop_
_entity_poly.entity_id
_entity_poly.type
_entity_poly.pdbx_seq_one_letter_code
_entity_poly.pdbx_strand_id
1 'polypeptide(L)'
;MTTLEDRSLDINIVSRIVRQRKKWIVLGTVIGIVLGVAFLLIAPTRYTATAQVSITAQGSEPVPEGRALSSLVDMATERQLASSALTTEQAAEALGAGWRVVELRDGLNVSVVPSSTVLRVTFTSTSRQRAIDGADALARAYLMVRTHLVAERAEEMTARIDERITEYEKELRILRSFGGEGNNQATVREESITAGILALQQRRATWSDLNIQSGQLISPARSSELVVTPVLWKVLALGVLSGLFLGFLMAAVRHALDREASHPDDLEELLNVRLLRPQAPVGDPTRWDAAATLAHHGRTGEEPLVALVDERFVDAQAAATALANEGATTTIGLHGDRSELLHSLQGLGHAVLIVPTTWKRTALIELQDDVESMGTRMIGVVAVDPRSGRLRTAGK
;
A
#
# COMPACT_ATOMS: atom_id res chain seq x y z
N MET A 1 15.32 7.20 -31.45
CA MET A 1 15.52 5.73 -31.50
C MET A 1 16.59 5.37 -30.46
N THR A 2 16.34 5.68 -29.18
CA THR A 2 17.35 5.71 -28.10
C THR A 2 16.81 5.18 -26.77
N THR A 3 15.64 4.53 -26.76
CA THR A 3 14.93 4.13 -25.52
C THR A 3 14.94 2.63 -25.22
N LEU A 4 15.65 1.82 -26.02
CA LEU A 4 15.68 0.36 -25.84
C LEU A 4 17.01 -0.17 -25.29
N GLU A 5 18.12 0.56 -25.44
CA GLU A 5 19.44 0.12 -24.96
C GLU A 5 19.54 0.21 -23.42
N ASP A 6 19.00 1.29 -22.84
CA ASP A 6 19.08 1.60 -21.40
C ASP A 6 18.29 0.60 -20.53
N ARG A 7 17.15 0.10 -21.04
CA ARG A 7 16.30 -0.87 -20.33
C ARG A 7 16.95 -2.25 -20.13
N SER A 8 17.90 -2.61 -21.00
CA SER A 8 18.57 -3.91 -20.96
C SER A 8 19.64 -3.98 -19.86
N LEU A 9 20.27 -2.85 -19.53
CA LEU A 9 21.26 -2.74 -18.47
C LEU A 9 20.60 -2.86 -17.09
N ASP A 10 19.48 -2.19 -16.88
CA ASP A 10 18.73 -2.26 -15.61
C ASP A 10 18.23 -3.68 -15.30
N ILE A 11 17.69 -4.40 -16.30
CA ILE A 11 17.11 -5.73 -16.07
C ILE A 11 18.18 -6.77 -15.70
N ASN A 12 19.37 -6.65 -16.31
CA ASN A 12 20.48 -7.56 -16.08
C ASN A 12 21.11 -7.32 -14.69
N ILE A 13 21.22 -6.06 -14.26
CA ILE A 13 21.69 -5.70 -12.92
C ILE A 13 20.75 -6.24 -11.84
N VAL A 14 19.43 -6.03 -12.00
CA VAL A 14 18.41 -6.52 -11.05
C VAL A 14 18.44 -8.06 -10.97
N SER A 15 18.50 -8.74 -12.11
CA SER A 15 18.59 -10.21 -12.18
C SER A 15 19.86 -10.75 -11.50
N ARG A 16 21.00 -10.09 -11.71
CA ARG A 16 22.29 -10.45 -11.11
C ARG A 16 22.24 -10.31 -9.59
N ILE A 17 21.68 -9.22 -9.05
CA ILE A 17 21.52 -9.00 -7.61
C ILE A 17 20.63 -10.07 -6.98
N VAL A 18 19.50 -10.40 -7.61
CA VAL A 18 18.55 -11.41 -7.12
C VAL A 18 19.19 -12.79 -7.06
N ARG A 19 19.95 -13.18 -8.10
CA ARG A 19 20.56 -14.51 -8.19
C ARG A 19 21.73 -14.66 -7.21
N GLN A 20 22.50 -13.59 -6.99
CA GLN A 20 23.72 -13.63 -6.17
C GLN A 20 23.46 -13.40 -4.66
N ARG A 21 22.40 -12.65 -4.29
CA ARG A 21 22.15 -12.26 -2.88
C ARG A 21 20.77 -12.62 -2.34
N LYS A 22 20.16 -13.71 -2.85
CA LYS A 22 18.86 -14.23 -2.39
C LYS A 22 18.71 -14.35 -0.87
N LYS A 23 19.79 -14.64 -0.13
CA LYS A 23 19.76 -14.72 1.35
C LYS A 23 19.35 -13.41 2.03
N TRP A 24 19.78 -12.26 1.49
CA TRP A 24 19.44 -10.93 2.03
C TRP A 24 18.01 -10.53 1.70
N ILE A 25 17.54 -10.88 0.49
CA ILE A 25 16.15 -10.67 0.08
C ILE A 25 15.21 -11.50 0.96
N VAL A 26 15.54 -12.77 1.18
CA VAL A 26 14.79 -13.66 2.08
C VAL A 26 14.81 -13.12 3.51
N LEU A 27 15.96 -12.68 4.02
CA LEU A 27 16.07 -12.12 5.36
C LEU A 27 15.18 -10.87 5.53
N GLY A 28 15.21 -9.93 4.58
CA GLY A 28 14.35 -8.74 4.61
C GLY A 28 12.87 -9.09 4.55
N THR A 29 12.50 -10.07 3.72
CA THR A 29 11.11 -10.56 3.62
C THR A 29 10.65 -11.19 4.94
N VAL A 30 11.48 -12.03 5.56
CA VAL A 30 11.20 -12.65 6.87
C VAL A 30 11.02 -11.58 7.94
N ILE A 31 11.89 -10.56 7.98
CA ILE A 31 11.75 -9.42 8.91
C ILE A 31 10.41 -8.70 8.68
N GLY A 32 10.05 -8.42 7.43
CA GLY A 32 8.77 -7.78 7.10
C GLY A 32 7.54 -8.59 7.53
N ILE A 33 7.57 -9.92 7.36
CA ILE A 33 6.51 -10.82 7.83
C ILE A 33 6.45 -10.80 9.36
N VAL A 34 7.59 -10.92 10.06
CA VAL A 34 7.65 -10.91 11.52
C VAL A 34 7.09 -9.60 12.08
N LEU A 35 7.45 -8.46 11.49
CA LEU A 35 6.90 -7.16 11.87
C LEU A 35 5.39 -7.06 11.60
N GLY A 36 4.92 -7.59 10.46
CA GLY A 36 3.49 -7.64 10.14
C GLY A 36 2.69 -8.48 11.13
N VAL A 37 3.22 -9.65 11.52
CA VAL A 37 2.61 -10.52 12.54
C VAL A 37 2.66 -9.86 13.92
N ALA A 38 3.78 -9.25 14.30
CA ALA A 38 3.91 -8.51 15.56
C ALA A 38 2.89 -7.36 15.63
N PHE A 39 2.67 -6.63 14.52
CA PHE A 39 1.64 -5.60 14.45
C PHE A 39 0.23 -6.17 14.68
N LEU A 40 -0.09 -7.33 14.13
CA LEU A 40 -1.39 -7.99 14.33
C LEU A 40 -1.63 -8.42 15.78
N LEU A 41 -0.56 -8.74 16.53
CA LEU A 41 -0.65 -9.11 17.95
C LEU A 41 -0.87 -7.89 18.85
N ILE A 42 -0.40 -6.71 18.45
CA ILE A 42 -0.49 -5.46 19.23
C ILE A 42 -1.74 -4.66 18.87
N ALA A 43 -2.12 -4.65 17.59
CA ALA A 43 -3.23 -3.85 17.08
C ALA A 43 -4.58 -4.42 17.57
N PRO A 44 -5.41 -3.63 18.28
CA PRO A 44 -6.71 -4.10 18.74
C PRO A 44 -7.65 -4.38 17.57
N THR A 45 -8.34 -5.51 17.61
CA THR A 45 -9.40 -5.83 16.64
C THR A 45 -10.59 -4.91 16.85
N ARG A 46 -11.05 -4.30 15.76
CA ARG A 46 -12.20 -3.41 15.73
C ARG A 46 -13.27 -4.00 14.84
N TYR A 47 -14.49 -4.02 15.37
CA TYR A 47 -15.70 -4.46 14.71
C TYR A 47 -16.55 -3.23 14.40
N THR A 48 -16.89 -3.05 13.13
CA THR A 48 -17.82 -2.01 12.69
C THR A 48 -19.11 -2.66 12.24
N ALA A 49 -20.22 -2.30 12.89
CA ALA A 49 -21.57 -2.74 12.52
C ALA A 49 -22.35 -1.59 11.89
N THR A 50 -23.31 -1.93 11.02
CA THR A 50 -24.02 -0.96 10.19
C THR A 50 -25.53 -1.16 10.27
N ALA A 51 -26.26 -0.15 10.74
CA ALA A 51 -27.71 -0.08 10.68
C ALA A 51 -28.16 0.87 9.54
N GLN A 52 -29.28 0.54 8.87
CA GLN A 52 -29.84 1.36 7.80
C GLN A 52 -31.24 1.85 8.15
N VAL A 53 -31.44 3.16 8.06
CA VAL A 53 -32.71 3.83 8.38
C VAL A 53 -33.25 4.51 7.12
N SER A 54 -34.51 4.25 6.78
CA SER A 54 -35.25 4.98 5.75
C SER A 54 -35.95 6.17 6.36
N ILE A 55 -35.85 7.31 5.72
CA ILE A 55 -36.59 8.51 6.08
C ILE A 55 -37.76 8.67 5.12
N THR A 56 -38.95 8.86 5.67
CA THR A 56 -40.14 9.21 4.91
C THR A 56 -40.18 10.73 4.69
N ALA A 57 -40.20 11.15 3.43
CA ALA A 57 -40.42 12.54 3.08
C ALA A 57 -41.90 12.90 3.36
N GLN A 58 -42.12 13.81 4.30
CA GLN A 58 -43.46 14.33 4.57
C GLN A 58 -43.69 15.53 3.68
N GLY A 59 -44.59 15.39 2.69
CA GLY A 59 -45.01 16.46 1.81
C GLY A 59 -46.52 16.42 1.63
N SER A 60 -47.18 17.55 1.84
CA SER A 60 -48.61 17.75 1.57
C SER A 60 -48.91 18.03 0.09
N GLU A 61 -47.90 18.10 -0.77
CA GLU A 61 -48.03 18.36 -2.20
C GLU A 61 -47.64 17.11 -3.02
N PRO A 62 -48.40 16.76 -4.09
CA PRO A 62 -48.03 15.69 -5.00
C PRO A 62 -46.63 15.94 -5.56
N VAL A 63 -45.74 14.94 -5.47
CA VAL A 63 -44.38 15.01 -5.99
C VAL A 63 -44.43 15.26 -7.49
N PRO A 64 -43.91 16.39 -8.02
CA PRO A 64 -43.86 16.62 -9.45
C PRO A 64 -42.99 15.55 -10.12
N GLU A 65 -43.46 14.97 -11.22
CA GLU A 65 -42.70 13.99 -12.00
C GLU A 65 -41.31 14.54 -12.35
N GLY A 66 -40.25 13.80 -12.00
CA GLY A 66 -38.86 14.14 -12.33
C GLY A 66 -38.00 14.73 -11.20
N ARG A 67 -38.52 14.98 -9.99
CA ARG A 67 -37.70 15.33 -8.81
C ARG A 67 -37.42 14.12 -7.91
N ALA A 68 -36.16 13.96 -7.50
CA ALA A 68 -35.78 12.93 -6.53
C ALA A 68 -36.40 13.20 -5.16
N LEU A 69 -36.88 12.15 -4.47
CA LEU A 69 -37.43 12.23 -3.11
C LEU A 69 -36.43 12.83 -2.09
N SER A 70 -35.13 12.72 -2.36
CA SER A 70 -34.06 13.34 -1.57
C SER A 70 -34.02 14.88 -1.68
N SER A 71 -34.80 15.51 -2.55
CA SER A 71 -34.95 16.98 -2.61
C SER A 71 -36.02 17.52 -1.67
N LEU A 72 -36.91 16.65 -1.17
CA LEU A 72 -37.97 16.98 -0.21
C LEU A 72 -37.46 16.95 1.24
N VAL A 73 -36.32 16.27 1.47
CA VAL A 73 -35.68 16.13 2.78
C VAL A 73 -34.19 16.43 2.62
N ASP A 74 -33.68 17.42 3.35
CA ASP A 74 -32.26 17.71 3.36
C ASP A 74 -31.50 16.64 4.16
N MET A 75 -30.97 15.65 3.43
CA MET A 75 -30.22 14.53 4.00
C MET A 75 -28.92 14.98 4.70
N ALA A 76 -28.37 16.15 4.38
CA ALA A 76 -27.20 16.68 5.10
C ALA A 76 -27.59 17.11 6.51
N THR A 77 -28.75 17.75 6.65
CA THR A 77 -29.34 18.11 7.95
C THR A 77 -29.72 16.87 8.74
N GLU A 78 -30.33 15.85 8.11
CA GLU A 78 -30.68 14.59 8.78
C GLU A 78 -29.44 13.82 9.27
N ARG A 79 -28.34 13.82 8.50
CA ARG A 79 -27.06 13.27 8.95
C ARG A 79 -26.54 14.00 10.18
N GLN A 80 -26.62 15.33 10.20
CA GLN A 80 -26.17 16.13 11.34
C GLN A 80 -27.01 15.84 12.59
N LEU A 81 -28.33 15.73 12.45
CA LEU A 81 -29.25 15.33 13.52
C LEU A 81 -28.92 13.92 14.05
N ALA A 82 -28.69 12.96 13.17
CA ALA A 82 -28.29 11.59 13.54
C ALA A 82 -26.94 11.54 14.28
N SER A 83 -26.00 12.44 13.97
CA SER A 83 -24.72 12.58 14.68
C SER A 83 -24.73 13.57 15.86
N SER A 84 -25.90 14.10 16.22
CA SER A 84 -26.02 15.15 17.24
C SER A 84 -25.86 14.60 18.66
N ALA A 85 -25.54 15.51 19.60
CA ALA A 85 -25.46 15.19 21.03
C ALA A 85 -26.78 14.58 21.54
N LEU A 86 -27.92 15.16 21.17
CA LEU A 86 -29.26 14.69 21.53
C LEU A 86 -29.47 13.22 21.14
N THR A 87 -29.09 12.84 19.91
CA THR A 87 -29.21 11.45 19.45
C THR A 87 -28.30 10.50 20.22
N THR A 88 -27.05 10.89 20.48
CA THR A 88 -26.11 10.06 21.25
C THR A 88 -26.49 9.94 22.73
N GLU A 89 -27.05 10.98 23.33
CA GLU A 89 -27.57 10.99 24.71
C GLU A 89 -28.78 10.06 24.81
N GLN A 90 -29.76 10.22 23.92
CA GLN A 90 -30.93 9.34 23.84
C GLN A 90 -30.53 7.87 23.63
N ALA A 91 -29.51 7.59 22.82
CA ALA A 91 -29.00 6.24 22.63
C ALA A 91 -28.30 5.68 23.87
N ALA A 92 -27.50 6.49 24.58
CA ALA A 92 -26.83 6.08 25.81
C ALA A 92 -27.85 5.73 26.90
N GLU A 93 -28.89 6.56 27.05
CA GLU A 93 -29.98 6.32 28.00
C GLU A 93 -30.72 5.02 27.67
N ALA A 94 -31.04 4.76 26.39
CA ALA A 94 -31.71 3.55 25.96
C ALA A 94 -30.87 2.27 26.16
N LEU A 95 -29.54 2.37 26.07
CA LEU A 95 -28.62 1.26 26.29
C LEU A 95 -28.33 0.99 27.78
N GLY A 96 -28.48 2.00 28.64
CA GLY A 96 -28.39 1.87 30.09
C GLY A 96 -26.95 1.80 30.64
N ALA A 97 -26.83 1.24 31.85
CA ALA A 97 -25.57 1.22 32.60
C ALA A 97 -24.45 0.48 31.84
N GLY A 98 -23.30 1.15 31.68
CA GLY A 98 -22.13 0.61 30.96
C GLY A 98 -21.90 1.19 29.57
N TRP A 99 -22.71 2.16 29.15
CA TRP A 99 -22.53 2.95 27.94
C TRP A 99 -22.30 4.42 28.28
N ARG A 100 -21.31 5.04 27.63
CA ARG A 100 -21.02 6.47 27.77
C ARG A 100 -21.37 7.21 26.50
N VAL A 101 -21.93 8.42 26.62
CA VAL A 101 -22.20 9.31 25.48
C VAL A 101 -20.94 9.55 24.64
N VAL A 102 -19.79 9.75 25.30
CA VAL A 102 -18.49 9.93 24.63
C VAL A 102 -18.10 8.69 23.81
N GLU A 103 -18.31 7.49 24.34
CA GLU A 103 -18.00 6.24 23.62
C GLU A 103 -18.87 6.10 22.36
N LEU A 104 -20.18 6.39 22.49
CA LEU A 104 -21.10 6.36 21.36
C LEU A 104 -20.74 7.40 20.30
N ARG A 105 -20.39 8.61 20.72
CA ARG A 105 -19.98 9.69 19.83
C ARG A 105 -18.70 9.38 19.07
N ASP A 106 -17.67 8.86 19.76
CA ASP A 106 -16.37 8.57 19.16
C ASP A 106 -16.42 7.38 18.20
N GLY A 107 -17.27 6.39 18.49
CA GLY A 107 -17.45 5.21 17.65
C GLY A 107 -18.46 5.39 16.51
N LEU A 108 -19.24 6.48 16.51
CA LEU A 108 -20.31 6.75 15.55
C LEU A 108 -19.78 7.37 14.26
N ASN A 109 -20.25 6.84 13.13
CA ASN A 109 -20.13 7.49 11.84
C ASN A 109 -21.45 7.34 11.07
N VAL A 110 -21.99 8.47 10.58
CA VAL A 110 -23.25 8.51 9.82
C VAL A 110 -22.96 8.97 8.40
N SER A 111 -23.40 8.18 7.43
CA SER A 111 -23.27 8.49 6.00
C SER A 111 -24.62 8.37 5.29
N VAL A 112 -24.83 9.21 4.28
CA VAL A 112 -26.03 9.17 3.43
C VAL A 112 -25.76 8.27 2.24
N VAL A 113 -26.70 7.39 1.90
CA VAL A 113 -26.62 6.62 0.64
C VAL A 113 -26.97 7.55 -0.52
N PRO A 114 -26.10 7.71 -1.55
CA PRO A 114 -26.32 8.66 -2.65
C PRO A 114 -27.68 8.49 -3.33
N SER A 115 -28.32 9.62 -3.66
CA SER A 115 -29.61 9.67 -4.36
C SER A 115 -30.74 8.90 -3.67
N SER A 116 -30.70 8.78 -2.33
CA SER A 116 -31.70 8.07 -1.55
C SER A 116 -32.06 8.80 -0.27
N THR A 117 -33.17 8.40 0.37
CA THR A 117 -33.56 8.84 1.73
C THR A 117 -33.08 7.85 2.80
N VAL A 118 -31.99 7.12 2.55
CA VAL A 118 -31.44 6.12 3.46
C VAL A 118 -30.19 6.66 4.18
N LEU A 119 -30.23 6.64 5.51
CA LEU A 119 -29.07 6.88 6.37
C LEU A 119 -28.43 5.56 6.78
N ARG A 120 -27.10 5.53 6.69
CA ARG A 120 -26.27 4.45 7.19
C ARG A 120 -25.61 4.91 8.49
N VAL A 121 -26.01 4.28 9.59
CA VAL A 121 -25.49 4.52 10.93
C VAL A 121 -24.50 3.41 11.25
N THR A 122 -23.23 3.76 11.38
CA THR A 122 -22.15 2.80 11.69
C THR A 122 -21.59 3.05 13.07
N PHE A 123 -21.33 1.97 13.81
CA PHE A 123 -20.70 2.04 15.12
C PHE A 123 -19.51 1.07 15.20
N THR A 124 -18.37 1.57 15.68
CA THR A 124 -17.12 0.81 15.77
C THR A 124 -16.75 0.55 17.23
N SER A 125 -16.55 -0.72 17.59
CA SER A 125 -16.16 -1.14 18.95
C SER A 125 -15.17 -2.32 18.92
N THR A 126 -14.48 -2.58 20.03
CA THR A 126 -13.59 -3.76 20.18
C THR A 126 -14.35 -5.05 20.45
N SER A 127 -15.65 -4.97 20.74
CA SER A 127 -16.54 -6.13 20.87
C SER A 127 -17.57 -6.15 19.75
N ARG A 128 -17.74 -7.33 19.14
CA ARG A 128 -18.78 -7.60 18.12
C ARG A 128 -20.17 -7.22 18.62
N GLN A 129 -20.52 -7.62 19.84
CA GLN A 129 -21.84 -7.37 20.39
C GLN A 129 -22.07 -5.89 20.66
N ARG A 130 -21.09 -5.19 21.24
CA ARG A 130 -21.15 -3.72 21.42
C ARG A 130 -21.28 -3.00 20.08
N ALA A 131 -20.55 -3.42 19.04
CA ALA A 131 -20.68 -2.79 17.71
C ALA A 131 -22.12 -2.85 17.20
N ILE A 132 -22.77 -4.01 17.30
CA ILE A 132 -24.16 -4.25 16.89
C ILE A 132 -25.13 -3.42 17.73
N ASP A 133 -25.07 -3.54 19.05
CA ASP A 133 -26.01 -2.91 19.97
C ASP A 133 -25.94 -1.38 19.88
N GLY A 134 -24.73 -0.82 19.76
CA GLY A 134 -24.52 0.62 19.61
C GLY A 134 -25.07 1.16 18.29
N ALA A 135 -24.82 0.50 17.17
CA ALA A 135 -25.34 0.92 15.87
C ALA A 135 -26.89 0.87 15.83
N ASP A 136 -27.47 -0.20 16.36
CA ASP A 136 -28.92 -0.37 16.43
C ASP A 136 -29.59 0.65 17.36
N ALA A 137 -29.00 0.92 18.53
CA ALA A 137 -29.51 1.91 19.47
C ALA A 137 -29.41 3.33 18.91
N LEU A 138 -28.30 3.70 18.27
CA LEU A 138 -28.14 5.01 17.64
C LEU A 138 -29.14 5.23 16.50
N ALA A 139 -29.40 4.20 15.68
CA ALA A 139 -30.40 4.26 14.63
C ALA A 139 -31.83 4.45 15.18
N ARG A 140 -32.19 3.75 16.26
CA ARG A 140 -33.48 3.92 16.93
C ARG A 140 -33.61 5.26 17.63
N ALA A 141 -32.57 5.70 18.32
CA ALA A 141 -32.54 7.00 19.01
C ALA A 141 -32.74 8.15 18.02
N TYR A 142 -32.09 8.09 16.85
CA TYR A 142 -32.30 9.07 15.79
C TYR A 142 -33.77 9.15 15.36
N LEU A 143 -34.43 8.01 15.13
CA LEU A 143 -35.84 7.98 14.77
C LEU A 143 -36.72 8.56 15.87
N MET A 144 -36.43 8.27 17.15
CA MET A 144 -37.15 8.86 18.29
C MET A 144 -36.98 10.37 18.34
N VAL A 145 -35.74 10.88 18.28
CA VAL A 145 -35.46 12.33 18.27
C VAL A 145 -36.18 13.00 17.12
N ARG A 146 -36.15 12.41 15.92
CA ARG A 146 -36.85 12.95 14.75
C ARG A 146 -38.37 12.95 14.94
N THR A 147 -38.94 11.88 15.49
CA THR A 147 -40.38 11.82 15.83
C THR A 147 -40.77 12.90 16.83
N HIS A 148 -39.95 13.13 17.88
CA HIS A 148 -40.20 14.21 18.85
C HIS A 148 -40.16 15.59 18.20
N LEU A 149 -39.12 15.91 17.42
CA LEU A 149 -39.01 17.22 16.76
C LEU A 149 -40.15 17.47 15.76
N VAL A 150 -40.58 16.44 15.04
CA VAL A 150 -41.73 16.55 14.12
C VAL A 150 -43.03 16.75 14.90
N ALA A 151 -43.23 16.04 16.01
CA ALA A 151 -44.40 16.19 16.87
C ALA A 151 -44.48 17.60 17.48
N GLU A 152 -43.39 18.11 18.07
CA GLU A 152 -43.33 19.47 18.63
C GLU A 152 -43.66 20.53 17.57
N ARG A 153 -43.12 20.38 16.36
CA ARG A 153 -43.42 21.30 15.25
C ARG A 153 -44.87 21.21 14.79
N ALA A 154 -45.45 20.02 14.76
CA ALA A 154 -46.86 19.82 14.40
C ALA A 154 -47.78 20.46 15.45
N GLU A 155 -47.46 20.32 16.74
CA GLU A 155 -48.19 20.95 17.84
C GLU A 155 -48.13 22.48 17.76
N GLU A 156 -46.94 23.07 17.53
CA GLU A 156 -46.78 24.52 17.39
C GLU A 156 -47.60 25.07 16.20
N MET A 157 -47.57 24.38 15.06
CA MET A 157 -48.34 24.76 13.88
C MET A 157 -49.84 24.66 14.12
N THR A 158 -50.28 23.61 14.83
CA THR A 158 -51.69 23.41 15.20
C THR A 158 -52.15 24.51 16.15
N ALA A 159 -51.34 24.87 17.15
CA ALA A 159 -51.64 25.95 18.09
C ALA A 159 -51.77 27.31 17.38
N ARG A 160 -50.89 27.62 16.42
CA ARG A 160 -50.98 28.84 15.59
C ARG A 160 -52.23 28.86 14.70
N ILE A 161 -52.66 27.71 14.18
CA ILE A 161 -53.92 27.61 13.41
C ILE A 161 -55.12 27.83 14.34
N ASP A 162 -55.12 27.22 15.53
CA ASP A 162 -56.18 27.33 16.52
C ASP A 162 -56.34 28.78 17.03
N GLU A 163 -55.23 29.51 17.21
CA GLU A 163 -55.25 30.94 17.54
C GLU A 163 -55.94 31.76 16.44
N ARG A 164 -55.62 31.53 15.16
CA ARG A 164 -56.24 32.22 14.02
C ARG A 164 -57.73 31.89 13.86
N ILE A 165 -58.13 30.64 14.11
CA ILE A 165 -59.55 30.26 14.13
C ILE A 165 -60.26 31.06 15.23
N THR A 166 -59.68 31.13 16.43
CA THR A 166 -60.25 31.87 17.56
C THR A 166 -60.39 33.37 17.26
N GLU A 167 -59.43 33.95 16.54
CA GLU A 167 -59.47 35.35 16.10
C GLU A 167 -60.60 35.59 15.09
N TYR A 168 -60.73 34.76 14.06
CA TYR A 168 -61.81 34.84 13.08
C TYR A 168 -63.19 34.61 13.69
N GLU A 169 -63.31 33.70 14.67
CA GLU A 169 -64.55 33.50 15.42
C GLU A 169 -64.94 34.73 16.28
N LYS A 170 -63.94 35.45 16.82
CA LYS A 170 -64.18 36.72 17.52
C LYS A 170 -64.63 37.80 16.54
N GLU A 171 -63.96 37.96 15.39
CA GLU A 171 -64.36 38.93 14.36
C GLU A 171 -65.79 38.67 13.86
N LEU A 172 -66.13 37.39 13.63
CA LEU A 172 -67.47 36.98 13.21
C LEU A 172 -68.54 37.34 14.27
N ARG A 173 -68.26 37.11 15.56
CA ARG A 173 -69.18 37.49 16.64
C ARG A 173 -69.40 39.00 16.71
N ILE A 174 -68.33 39.79 16.55
CA ILE A 174 -68.40 41.25 16.52
C ILE A 174 -69.25 41.70 15.33
N LEU A 175 -68.95 41.21 14.12
CA LEU A 175 -69.72 41.51 12.91
C LEU A 175 -71.21 41.19 13.06
N ARG A 176 -71.55 40.01 13.61
CA ARG A 176 -72.95 39.62 13.89
C ARG A 176 -73.64 40.51 14.92
N SER A 177 -72.90 41.03 15.90
CA SER A 177 -73.47 41.95 16.91
C SER A 177 -73.81 43.34 16.36
N PHE A 178 -73.16 43.76 15.27
CA PHE A 178 -73.39 45.05 14.62
C PHE A 178 -74.23 44.96 13.33
N GLY A 179 -74.49 43.75 12.82
CA GLY A 179 -75.24 43.51 11.58
C GLY A 179 -76.75 43.60 11.79
N GLY A 180 -77.36 44.74 11.43
CA GLY A 180 -78.81 44.86 11.27
C GLY A 180 -79.31 44.26 9.96
N GLU A 181 -80.52 43.70 9.97
CA GLU A 181 -81.21 43.14 8.80
C GLU A 181 -81.23 44.13 7.64
N GLY A 182 -80.47 43.85 6.56
CA GLY A 182 -80.49 44.62 5.31
C GLY A 182 -79.12 45.01 4.73
N ASN A 183 -78.01 44.76 5.42
CA ASN A 183 -76.68 45.16 4.92
C ASN A 183 -75.96 44.04 4.16
N ASN A 184 -76.15 43.96 2.84
CA ASN A 184 -75.56 42.92 1.97
C ASN A 184 -74.02 42.80 2.07
N GLN A 185 -73.29 43.87 2.41
CA GLN A 185 -71.85 43.81 2.64
C GLN A 185 -71.45 43.02 3.90
N ALA A 186 -72.28 43.03 4.94
CA ALA A 186 -72.02 42.28 6.17
C ALA A 186 -72.17 40.77 5.93
N THR A 187 -73.17 40.35 5.15
CA THR A 187 -73.42 38.95 4.78
C THR A 187 -72.27 38.38 3.93
N VAL A 188 -71.78 39.12 2.94
CA VAL A 188 -70.63 38.69 2.10
C VAL A 188 -69.35 38.55 2.93
N ARG A 189 -69.16 39.40 3.94
CA ARG A 189 -68.01 39.33 4.84
C ARG A 189 -68.10 38.16 5.81
N GLU A 190 -69.30 37.86 6.32
CA GLU A 190 -69.55 36.67 7.14
C GLU A 190 -69.29 35.36 6.37
N GLU A 191 -69.73 35.29 5.12
CA GLU A 191 -69.50 34.11 4.28
C GLU A 191 -68.01 33.89 4.00
N SER A 192 -67.24 34.95 3.74
CA SER A 192 -65.79 34.84 3.52
C SER A 192 -65.01 34.43 4.77
N ILE A 193 -65.40 34.91 5.97
CA ILE A 193 -64.79 34.49 7.24
C ILE A 193 -65.12 33.02 7.54
N THR A 194 -66.36 32.60 7.30
CA THR A 194 -66.80 31.20 7.50
C THR A 194 -66.04 30.24 6.59
N ALA A 195 -65.87 30.61 5.31
CA ALA A 195 -65.03 29.86 4.38
C ALA A 195 -63.56 29.81 4.84
N GLY A 196 -63.04 30.90 5.40
CA GLY A 196 -61.70 30.95 6.01
C GLY A 196 -61.52 29.99 7.18
N ILE A 197 -62.51 29.90 8.08
CA ILE A 197 -62.50 28.95 9.21
C ILE A 197 -62.52 27.51 8.70
N LEU A 198 -63.38 27.17 7.74
CA LEU A 198 -63.44 25.83 7.15
C LEU A 198 -62.11 25.42 6.50
N ALA A 199 -61.46 26.34 5.77
CA ALA A 199 -60.15 26.09 5.17
C ALA A 199 -59.06 25.84 6.24
N LEU A 200 -59.08 26.58 7.35
CA LEU A 200 -58.16 26.37 8.47
C LEU A 200 -58.42 25.04 9.19
N GLN A 201 -59.68 24.65 9.36
CA GLN A 201 -60.06 23.35 9.95
C GLN A 201 -59.62 22.18 9.06
N GLN A 202 -59.80 22.28 7.75
CA GLN A 202 -59.28 21.27 6.81
C GLN A 202 -57.75 21.16 6.88
N ARG A 203 -57.05 22.30 6.94
CA ARG A 203 -55.60 22.33 7.11
C ARG A 203 -55.18 21.66 8.41
N ARG A 204 -55.87 21.92 9.53
CA ARG A 204 -55.63 21.29 10.82
C ARG A 204 -55.77 19.76 10.74
N ALA A 205 -56.82 19.27 10.08
CA ALA A 205 -57.06 17.84 9.90
C ALA A 205 -55.93 17.15 9.12
N THR A 206 -55.32 17.83 8.14
CA THR A 206 -54.14 17.31 7.42
C THR A 206 -52.94 17.10 8.34
N TRP A 207 -52.70 18.00 9.30
CA TRP A 207 -51.56 17.87 10.23
C TRP A 207 -51.81 16.87 11.35
N SER A 208 -53.06 16.67 11.78
CA SER A 208 -53.41 15.67 12.79
C SER A 208 -53.33 14.23 12.29
N ASP A 209 -53.50 14.02 10.98
CA ASP A 209 -53.56 12.68 10.35
C ASP A 209 -52.21 12.23 9.75
N LEU A 210 -51.21 13.12 9.69
CA LEU A 210 -49.85 12.74 9.33
C LEU A 210 -49.31 11.79 10.40
N ASN A 211 -49.45 10.49 10.15
CA ASN A 211 -48.94 9.41 10.97
C ASN A 211 -47.47 9.73 11.32
N ILE A 212 -47.17 9.94 12.60
CA ILE A 212 -45.89 10.46 13.13
C ILE A 212 -44.78 9.39 13.05
N GLN A 213 -44.76 8.61 11.98
CA GLN A 213 -43.67 7.70 11.65
C GLN A 213 -42.66 8.47 10.80
N SER A 214 -41.69 9.07 11.51
CA SER A 214 -40.57 9.84 10.94
C SER A 214 -39.55 8.98 10.18
N GLY A 215 -39.88 7.75 9.83
CA GLY A 215 -39.01 6.80 9.14
C GLY A 215 -39.07 5.41 9.76
N GLN A 216 -38.31 4.48 9.20
CA GLN A 216 -38.26 3.10 9.65
C GLN A 216 -36.85 2.52 9.55
N LEU A 217 -36.53 1.60 10.46
CA LEU A 217 -35.29 0.83 10.42
C LEU A 217 -35.42 -0.25 9.33
N ILE A 218 -34.73 -0.09 8.21
CA ILE A 218 -34.77 -1.04 7.08
C ILE A 218 -33.94 -2.28 7.37
N SER A 219 -32.75 -2.08 7.92
CA SER A 219 -31.80 -3.16 8.18
C SER A 219 -31.13 -2.95 9.52
N PRO A 220 -31.47 -3.77 10.53
CA PRO A 220 -30.75 -3.82 11.79
C PRO A 220 -29.28 -4.20 11.60
N ALA A 221 -28.41 -3.69 12.47
CA ALA A 221 -26.99 -3.97 12.49
C ALA A 221 -26.69 -5.46 12.68
N ARG A 222 -27.52 -6.19 13.45
CA ARG A 222 -27.38 -7.64 13.63
C ARG A 222 -27.50 -8.46 12.35
N SER A 223 -28.21 -7.94 11.35
CA SER A 223 -28.42 -8.59 10.04
C SER A 223 -27.43 -8.12 8.97
N SER A 224 -26.65 -7.09 9.25
CA SER A 224 -25.64 -6.58 8.33
C SER A 224 -24.30 -7.30 8.54
N GLU A 225 -23.51 -7.43 7.47
CA GLU A 225 -22.15 -7.97 7.57
C GLU A 225 -21.27 -7.05 8.43
N LEU A 226 -20.55 -7.64 9.37
CA LEU A 226 -19.61 -6.89 10.20
C LEU A 226 -18.29 -6.70 9.46
N VAL A 227 -17.79 -5.46 9.47
CA VAL A 227 -16.47 -5.15 8.96
C VAL A 227 -15.47 -5.30 10.11
N VAL A 228 -14.45 -6.16 9.92
CA VAL A 228 -13.40 -6.42 10.91
C VAL A 228 -12.10 -5.79 10.45
N THR A 229 -11.46 -5.00 11.31
CA THR A 229 -10.17 -4.37 11.04
C THR A 229 -9.19 -4.57 12.19
N PRO A 230 -7.88 -4.71 11.93
CA PRO A 230 -7.23 -4.80 10.62
C PRO A 230 -7.47 -6.15 9.90
N VAL A 231 -7.48 -6.14 8.57
CA VAL A 231 -7.68 -7.36 7.77
C VAL A 231 -6.36 -8.12 7.64
N LEU A 232 -6.33 -9.37 8.13
CA LEU A 232 -5.12 -10.20 8.25
C LEU A 232 -4.28 -10.22 6.97
N TRP A 233 -4.91 -10.54 5.84
CA TRP A 233 -4.20 -10.66 4.56
C TRP A 233 -3.66 -9.31 4.05
N LYS A 234 -4.35 -8.19 4.33
CA LYS A 234 -3.87 -6.86 3.93
C LYS A 234 -2.62 -6.47 4.70
N VAL A 235 -2.59 -6.76 6.01
CA VAL A 235 -1.42 -6.50 6.85
C VAL A 235 -0.25 -7.39 6.44
N LEU A 236 -0.49 -8.69 6.20
CA LEU A 236 0.54 -9.60 5.73
C LEU A 236 1.07 -9.22 4.35
N ALA A 237 0.20 -8.85 3.41
CA ALA A 237 0.61 -8.40 2.09
C ALA A 237 1.50 -7.15 2.18
N LEU A 238 1.13 -6.19 3.04
CA LEU A 238 1.95 -5.00 3.29
C LEU A 238 3.30 -5.37 3.92
N GLY A 239 3.31 -6.25 4.92
CA GLY A 239 4.54 -6.73 5.55
C GLY A 239 5.48 -7.43 4.58
N VAL A 240 4.94 -8.28 3.70
CA VAL A 240 5.72 -8.96 2.64
C VAL A 240 6.28 -7.96 1.64
N LEU A 241 5.47 -7.01 1.16
CA LEU A 241 5.91 -6.00 0.20
C LEU A 241 7.00 -5.10 0.79
N SER A 242 6.80 -4.61 2.02
CA SER A 242 7.80 -3.81 2.72
C SER A 242 9.07 -4.60 3.03
N GLY A 243 8.95 -5.87 3.43
CA GLY A 243 10.08 -6.76 3.68
C GLY A 243 10.88 -7.07 2.42
N LEU A 244 10.21 -7.32 1.29
CA LEU A 244 10.85 -7.56 0.00
C LEU A 244 11.63 -6.32 -0.45
N PHE A 245 11.01 -5.14 -0.35
CA PHE A 245 11.66 -3.88 -0.68
C PHE A 245 12.92 -3.64 0.17
N LEU A 246 12.81 -3.82 1.50
CA LEU A 246 13.94 -3.69 2.42
C LEU A 246 15.03 -4.73 2.13
N GLY A 247 14.64 -5.96 1.81
CA GLY A 247 15.56 -7.04 1.44
C GLY A 247 16.33 -6.73 0.16
N PHE A 248 15.68 -6.11 -0.83
CA PHE A 248 16.33 -5.65 -2.05
C PHE A 248 17.32 -4.52 -1.76
N LEU A 249 16.93 -3.56 -0.91
CA LEU A 249 17.79 -2.45 -0.52
C LEU A 249 19.03 -2.94 0.24
N MET A 250 18.87 -3.87 1.18
CA MET A 250 20.00 -4.53 1.85
C MET A 250 20.90 -5.30 0.88
N ALA A 251 20.32 -6.03 -0.09
CA ALA A 251 21.08 -6.74 -1.09
C ALA A 251 21.90 -5.79 -1.98
N ALA A 252 21.30 -4.67 -2.40
CA ALA A 252 21.97 -3.65 -3.20
C ALA A 252 23.10 -2.96 -2.44
N VAL A 253 22.87 -2.54 -1.19
CA VAL A 253 23.92 -1.94 -0.33
C VAL A 253 25.06 -2.93 -0.11
N ARG A 254 24.76 -4.20 0.16
CA ARG A 254 25.78 -5.22 0.32
C ARG A 254 26.55 -5.47 -0.98
N HIS A 255 25.89 -5.37 -2.14
CA HIS A 255 26.54 -5.46 -3.44
C HIS A 255 27.48 -4.28 -3.71
N ALA A 256 27.04 -3.05 -3.43
CA ALA A 256 27.86 -1.85 -3.60
C ALA A 256 29.08 -1.82 -2.66
N LEU A 257 28.98 -2.41 -1.46
CA LEU A 257 30.07 -2.49 -0.50
C LEU A 257 31.06 -3.65 -0.78
N ASP A 258 30.76 -4.57 -1.69
CA ASP A 258 31.70 -5.63 -2.02
C ASP A 258 32.86 -5.11 -2.87
N ARG A 259 34.07 -5.19 -2.30
CA ARG A 259 35.32 -4.71 -2.89
C ARG A 259 36.08 -5.81 -3.65
N GLU A 260 35.60 -7.05 -3.61
CA GLU A 260 36.21 -8.22 -4.22
C GLU A 260 35.49 -8.59 -5.54
N ALA A 261 36.24 -9.11 -6.50
CA ALA A 261 35.71 -9.64 -7.76
C ALA A 261 35.01 -11.00 -7.54
N SER A 262 33.92 -10.99 -6.77
CA SER A 262 33.28 -12.18 -6.17
C SER A 262 32.72 -13.17 -7.21
N HIS A 263 32.60 -12.78 -8.48
CA HIS A 263 32.15 -13.64 -9.57
C HIS A 263 33.15 -13.63 -10.73
N PRO A 264 33.33 -14.77 -11.45
CA PRO A 264 34.22 -14.85 -12.62
C PRO A 264 33.91 -13.81 -13.71
N ASP A 265 32.62 -13.53 -13.93
CA ASP A 265 32.18 -12.56 -14.92
C ASP A 265 32.54 -11.10 -14.53
N ASP A 266 32.80 -10.83 -13.24
CA ASP A 266 33.28 -9.51 -12.82
C ASP A 266 34.71 -9.25 -13.34
N LEU A 267 35.51 -10.30 -13.60
CA LEU A 267 36.87 -10.17 -14.11
C LEU A 267 36.90 -9.79 -15.60
N GLU A 268 35.98 -10.35 -16.38
CA GLU A 268 35.81 -10.01 -17.81
C GLU A 268 35.42 -8.54 -17.98
N GLU A 269 34.47 -8.08 -17.18
CA GLU A 269 33.95 -6.72 -17.21
C GLU A 269 34.97 -5.71 -16.68
N LEU A 270 35.68 -6.04 -15.60
CA LEU A 270 36.65 -5.15 -14.96
C LEU A 270 37.90 -4.96 -15.82
N LEU A 271 38.41 -6.04 -16.40
CA LEU A 271 39.68 -6.03 -17.15
C LEU A 271 39.47 -5.79 -18.64
N ASN A 272 38.22 -5.84 -19.13
CA ASN A 272 37.88 -5.76 -20.55
C ASN A 272 38.66 -6.77 -21.42
N VAL A 273 38.93 -7.95 -20.87
CA VAL A 273 39.62 -9.06 -21.54
C VAL A 273 38.75 -10.32 -21.51
N ARG A 274 38.95 -11.20 -22.47
CA ARG A 274 38.17 -12.44 -22.60
C ARG A 274 38.34 -13.31 -21.35
N LEU A 275 37.21 -13.73 -20.75
CA LEU A 275 37.23 -14.74 -19.70
C LEU A 275 37.43 -16.14 -20.30
N LEU A 276 38.54 -16.76 -19.92
CA LEU A 276 38.86 -18.14 -20.26
C LEU A 276 38.21 -19.05 -19.21
N ARG A 277 37.19 -19.80 -19.63
CA ARG A 277 36.37 -20.65 -18.74
C ARG A 277 36.93 -22.08 -18.67
N PRO A 278 36.84 -22.74 -17.51
CA PRO A 278 37.22 -24.15 -17.39
C PRO A 278 36.22 -25.02 -18.15
N GLN A 279 36.70 -26.07 -18.82
CA GLN A 279 35.86 -27.04 -19.53
C GLN A 279 35.47 -28.26 -18.67
N ALA A 280 36.18 -28.50 -17.56
CA ALA A 280 35.96 -29.65 -16.68
C ALA A 280 35.91 -29.24 -15.18
N PRO A 281 35.49 -30.15 -14.28
CA PRO A 281 35.48 -29.91 -12.84
C PRO A 281 36.88 -29.72 -12.24
N VAL A 282 36.95 -29.13 -11.04
CA VAL A 282 38.19 -28.98 -10.27
C VAL A 282 38.85 -30.34 -10.05
N GLY A 283 40.14 -30.47 -10.38
CA GLY A 283 40.93 -31.69 -10.20
C GLY A 283 41.06 -32.57 -11.45
N ASP A 284 40.35 -32.25 -12.53
CA ASP A 284 40.56 -32.89 -13.83
C ASP A 284 41.80 -32.29 -14.53
N PRO A 285 42.76 -33.09 -15.01
CA PRO A 285 43.94 -32.59 -15.72
C PRO A 285 43.60 -31.81 -16.99
N THR A 286 42.47 -32.12 -17.64
CA THR A 286 42.05 -31.48 -18.90
C THR A 286 41.23 -30.21 -18.68
N ARG A 287 41.05 -29.78 -17.43
CA ARG A 287 40.16 -28.66 -17.06
C ARG A 287 40.40 -27.38 -17.83
N TRP A 288 41.66 -27.11 -18.18
CA TRP A 288 42.09 -25.85 -18.78
C TRP A 288 42.54 -26.00 -20.23
N ASP A 289 42.44 -27.17 -20.87
CA ASP A 289 42.99 -27.37 -22.23
C ASP A 289 42.31 -26.47 -23.26
N ALA A 290 40.98 -26.39 -23.28
CA ALA A 290 40.29 -25.45 -24.18
C ALA A 290 40.65 -23.98 -23.91
N ALA A 291 40.85 -23.60 -22.65
CA ALA A 291 41.30 -22.27 -22.29
C ALA A 291 42.73 -22.01 -22.79
N ALA A 292 43.59 -23.01 -22.71
CA ALA A 292 44.97 -22.94 -23.18
C ALA A 292 45.05 -22.84 -24.71
N THR A 293 44.31 -23.68 -25.43
CA THR A 293 44.20 -23.59 -26.89
C THR A 293 43.67 -22.23 -27.33
N LEU A 294 42.65 -21.70 -26.66
CA LEU A 294 42.12 -20.36 -26.96
C LEU A 294 43.12 -19.23 -26.67
N ALA A 295 43.92 -19.35 -25.62
CA ALA A 295 44.94 -18.35 -25.28
C ALA A 295 46.10 -18.31 -26.28
N HIS A 296 46.45 -19.46 -26.88
CA HIS A 296 47.48 -19.56 -27.92
C HIS A 296 46.93 -19.31 -29.33
N HIS A 297 45.61 -19.35 -29.52
CA HIS A 297 44.97 -19.13 -30.81
C HIS A 297 45.20 -17.71 -31.33
N GLY A 298 45.67 -17.59 -32.58
CA GLY A 298 45.92 -16.29 -33.24
C GLY A 298 47.31 -15.69 -32.97
N ARG A 299 48.20 -16.39 -32.25
CA ARG A 299 49.61 -15.99 -32.11
C ARG A 299 50.41 -16.41 -33.35
N THR A 300 50.94 -15.44 -34.09
CA THR A 300 51.70 -15.64 -35.34
C THR A 300 53.21 -15.46 -35.20
N GLY A 301 53.74 -15.23 -33.99
CA GLY A 301 55.17 -14.98 -33.73
C GLY A 301 55.81 -15.94 -32.72
N GLU A 302 57.15 -15.98 -32.70
CA GLU A 302 58.00 -16.77 -31.78
C GLU A 302 58.01 -16.27 -30.31
N GLU A 303 57.30 -15.19 -30.01
CA GLU A 303 57.27 -14.64 -28.65
C GLU A 303 56.51 -15.58 -27.69
N PRO A 304 57.04 -15.88 -26.49
CA PRO A 304 56.34 -16.70 -25.51
C PRO A 304 55.13 -15.96 -24.92
N LEU A 305 54.07 -16.71 -24.58
CA LEU A 305 52.93 -16.19 -23.85
C LEU A 305 53.31 -15.99 -22.38
N VAL A 306 52.91 -14.88 -21.76
CA VAL A 306 53.13 -14.69 -20.32
C VAL A 306 51.91 -15.17 -19.55
N ALA A 307 52.10 -16.07 -18.59
CA ALA A 307 51.08 -16.45 -17.63
C ALA A 307 51.42 -15.79 -16.28
N LEU A 308 50.61 -14.81 -15.88
CA LEU A 308 50.69 -14.16 -14.57
C LEU A 308 49.83 -14.94 -13.59
N VAL A 309 50.44 -15.67 -12.65
CA VAL A 309 49.76 -16.70 -11.85
C VAL A 309 49.74 -16.33 -10.38
N ASP A 310 48.59 -16.43 -9.71
CA ASP A 310 48.54 -16.48 -8.24
C ASP A 310 48.98 -17.87 -7.79
N GLU A 311 50.28 -18.02 -7.53
CA GLU A 311 50.94 -19.30 -7.23
C GLU A 311 50.43 -19.99 -5.96
N ARG A 312 49.62 -19.31 -5.14
CA ARG A 312 49.09 -19.85 -3.88
C ARG A 312 47.95 -20.83 -4.10
N PHE A 313 47.39 -20.92 -5.30
CA PHE A 313 46.23 -21.76 -5.61
C PHE A 313 46.61 -22.91 -6.55
N VAL A 314 46.21 -24.14 -6.17
CA VAL A 314 46.50 -25.35 -6.96
C VAL A 314 45.91 -25.26 -8.36
N ASP A 315 44.68 -24.75 -8.47
CA ASP A 315 43.99 -24.59 -9.75
C ASP A 315 44.63 -23.54 -10.65
N ALA A 316 45.28 -22.52 -10.08
CA ALA A 316 46.04 -21.54 -10.84
C ALA A 316 47.30 -22.14 -11.44
N GLN A 317 47.99 -23.00 -10.70
CA GLN A 317 49.14 -23.75 -11.23
C GLN A 317 48.71 -24.76 -12.29
N ALA A 318 47.57 -25.43 -12.12
CA ALA A 318 47.02 -26.33 -13.12
C ALA A 318 46.71 -25.59 -14.44
N ALA A 319 46.11 -24.40 -14.37
CA ALA A 319 45.87 -23.55 -15.54
C ALA A 319 47.17 -23.12 -16.22
N ALA A 320 48.17 -22.70 -15.43
CA ALA A 320 49.48 -22.31 -15.95
C ALA A 320 50.21 -23.47 -16.63
N THR A 321 50.09 -24.67 -16.07
CA THR A 321 50.68 -25.91 -16.64
C THR A 321 50.01 -26.27 -17.97
N ALA A 322 48.67 -26.16 -18.06
CA ALA A 322 47.95 -26.38 -19.31
C ALA A 322 48.38 -25.39 -20.40
N LEU A 323 48.60 -24.11 -20.06
CA LEU A 323 49.12 -23.11 -21.01
C LEU A 323 50.53 -23.46 -21.50
N ALA A 324 51.42 -23.89 -20.59
CA ALA A 324 52.79 -24.28 -20.93
C ALA A 324 52.88 -25.57 -21.78
N ASN A 325 51.93 -26.50 -21.61
CA ASN A 325 51.85 -27.71 -22.41
C ASN A 325 51.40 -27.46 -23.85
N GLU A 326 50.55 -26.46 -24.06
CA GLU A 326 50.01 -26.12 -25.39
C GLU A 326 51.02 -25.34 -26.25
N GLY A 327 51.87 -24.50 -25.63
CA GLY A 327 52.82 -23.67 -26.36
C GLY A 327 53.82 -22.95 -25.46
N ALA A 328 54.80 -22.27 -26.07
CA ALA A 328 55.85 -21.53 -25.36
C ALA A 328 55.23 -20.50 -24.41
N THR A 329 55.30 -20.78 -23.10
CA THR A 329 54.69 -19.96 -22.05
C THR A 329 55.70 -19.70 -20.95
N THR A 330 55.87 -18.44 -20.57
CA THR A 330 56.66 -18.01 -19.40
C THR A 330 55.72 -17.74 -18.24
N THR A 331 55.86 -18.50 -17.16
CA THR A 331 55.06 -18.33 -15.94
C THR A 331 55.74 -17.37 -14.97
N ILE A 332 55.04 -16.33 -14.53
CA ILE A 332 55.52 -15.35 -13.56
C ILE A 332 54.54 -15.33 -12.38
N GLY A 333 55.09 -15.44 -11.16
CA GLY A 333 54.30 -15.40 -9.92
C GLY A 333 53.84 -13.98 -9.57
N LEU A 334 52.63 -13.87 -9.03
CA LEU A 334 52.01 -12.59 -8.66
C LEU A 334 52.34 -12.13 -7.23
N HIS A 335 52.86 -13.00 -6.36
CA HIS A 335 53.18 -12.66 -4.96
C HIS A 335 54.65 -12.35 -4.70
N GLY A 336 55.48 -12.33 -5.75
CA GLY A 336 56.86 -11.84 -5.70
C GLY A 336 56.96 -10.32 -5.51
N ASP A 337 58.18 -9.79 -5.52
CA ASP A 337 58.38 -8.34 -5.53
C ASP A 337 57.79 -7.75 -6.81
N ARG A 338 57.01 -6.67 -6.67
CA ARG A 338 56.36 -5.98 -7.79
C ARG A 338 57.39 -5.48 -8.80
N SER A 339 58.55 -5.04 -8.31
CA SER A 339 59.64 -4.55 -9.18
C SER A 339 60.21 -5.67 -10.05
N GLU A 340 60.41 -6.86 -9.49
CA GLU A 340 60.93 -8.04 -10.17
C GLU A 340 59.93 -8.56 -11.21
N LEU A 341 58.64 -8.58 -10.86
CA LEU A 341 57.57 -8.91 -11.78
C LEU A 341 57.59 -7.98 -12.99
N LEU A 342 57.59 -6.66 -12.79
CA LEU A 342 57.59 -5.70 -13.91
C LEU A 342 58.86 -5.78 -14.75
N HIS A 343 60.03 -5.99 -14.12
CA HIS A 343 61.27 -6.21 -14.86
C HIS A 343 61.19 -7.46 -15.76
N SER A 344 60.60 -8.54 -15.27
CA SER A 344 60.44 -9.78 -16.04
C SER A 344 59.44 -9.68 -17.20
N LEU A 345 58.62 -8.62 -17.25
CA LEU A 345 57.69 -8.35 -18.35
C LEU A 345 58.29 -7.59 -19.54
N GLN A 346 59.49 -7.02 -19.39
CA GLN A 346 60.11 -6.22 -20.44
C GLN A 346 60.36 -7.04 -21.71
N GLY A 347 59.82 -6.57 -22.83
CA GLY A 347 59.99 -7.22 -24.14
C GLY A 347 59.00 -8.37 -24.40
N LEU A 348 57.98 -8.56 -23.56
CA LEU A 348 56.94 -9.56 -23.74
C LEU A 348 55.64 -8.91 -24.22
N GLY A 349 55.09 -9.37 -25.35
CA GLY A 349 53.96 -8.71 -25.99
C GLY A 349 52.58 -9.01 -25.41
N HIS A 350 52.35 -10.21 -24.86
CA HIS A 350 50.99 -10.64 -24.46
C HIS A 350 50.96 -11.45 -23.16
N ALA A 351 50.00 -11.15 -22.28
CA ALA A 351 49.82 -11.82 -20.99
C ALA A 351 48.41 -12.35 -20.76
N VAL A 352 48.32 -13.47 -20.04
CA VAL A 352 47.09 -14.04 -19.47
C VAL A 352 47.19 -13.97 -17.95
N LEU A 353 46.16 -13.42 -17.32
CA LEU A 353 46.08 -13.30 -15.86
C LEU A 353 45.33 -14.50 -15.26
N ILE A 354 45.94 -15.21 -14.32
CA ILE A 354 45.36 -16.37 -13.63
C ILE A 354 45.20 -16.03 -12.15
N VAL A 355 43.99 -15.64 -11.76
CA VAL A 355 43.69 -15.13 -10.42
C VAL A 355 42.37 -15.68 -9.86
N PRO A 356 42.26 -15.90 -8.54
CA PRO A 356 41.01 -16.26 -7.92
C PRO A 356 40.07 -15.06 -7.83
N THR A 357 38.76 -15.33 -7.71
CA THR A 357 37.69 -14.34 -7.49
C THR A 357 37.76 -13.65 -6.11
N THR A 358 38.84 -13.81 -5.36
CA THR A 358 39.08 -13.17 -4.06
C THR A 358 39.95 -11.91 -4.17
N TRP A 359 40.46 -11.59 -5.36
CA TRP A 359 41.23 -10.36 -5.57
C TRP A 359 40.34 -9.13 -5.46
N LYS A 360 40.90 -8.06 -4.88
CA LYS A 360 40.23 -6.75 -4.81
C LYS A 360 40.16 -6.14 -6.20
N ARG A 361 39.04 -5.51 -6.53
CA ARG A 361 38.84 -4.83 -7.82
C ARG A 361 39.95 -3.81 -8.10
N THR A 362 40.32 -2.98 -7.11
CA THR A 362 41.39 -1.99 -7.24
C THR A 362 42.75 -2.61 -7.59
N ALA A 363 43.12 -3.71 -6.94
CA ALA A 363 44.40 -4.37 -7.16
C ALA A 363 44.49 -5.02 -8.56
N LEU A 364 43.35 -5.44 -9.12
CA LEU A 364 43.28 -5.99 -10.49
C LEU A 364 43.44 -4.88 -11.54
N ILE A 365 42.81 -3.72 -11.33
CA ILE A 365 42.96 -2.56 -12.21
C ILE A 365 44.41 -2.05 -12.17
N GLU A 366 44.97 -1.85 -10.98
CA GLU A 366 46.38 -1.43 -10.82
C GLU A 366 47.36 -2.42 -11.48
N LEU A 367 47.09 -3.73 -11.39
CA LEU A 367 47.88 -4.75 -12.08
C LEU A 367 47.74 -4.68 -13.59
N GLN A 368 46.55 -4.46 -14.13
CA GLN A 368 46.38 -4.29 -15.56
C GLN A 368 47.11 -3.05 -16.08
N ASP A 369 46.93 -1.91 -15.42
CA ASP A 369 47.56 -0.64 -15.79
C ASP A 369 49.10 -0.77 -15.78
N ASP A 370 49.66 -1.41 -14.74
CA ASP A 370 51.09 -1.65 -14.64
C ASP A 370 51.59 -2.56 -15.78
N VAL A 371 50.89 -3.65 -16.08
CA VAL A 371 51.27 -4.60 -17.15
C VAL A 371 51.22 -3.92 -18.53
N GLU A 372 50.16 -3.14 -18.79
CA GLU A 372 50.01 -2.39 -20.04
C GLU A 372 51.09 -1.30 -20.18
N SER A 373 51.49 -0.66 -19.08
CA SER A 373 52.57 0.35 -19.08
C SER A 373 53.93 -0.22 -19.49
N MET A 374 54.15 -1.52 -19.25
CA MET A 374 55.36 -2.24 -19.66
C MET A 374 55.34 -2.66 -21.14
N GLY A 375 54.28 -2.35 -21.87
CA GLY A 375 54.09 -2.72 -23.28
C GLY A 375 53.53 -4.13 -23.49
N THR A 376 53.12 -4.81 -22.40
CA THR A 376 52.52 -6.15 -22.46
C THR A 376 50.99 -6.03 -22.49
N ARG A 377 50.34 -6.57 -23.51
CA ARG A 377 48.87 -6.52 -23.63
C ARG A 377 48.22 -7.71 -22.93
N MET A 378 47.25 -7.44 -22.05
CA MET A 378 46.45 -8.51 -21.46
C MET A 378 45.42 -9.04 -22.48
N ILE A 379 45.45 -10.34 -22.77
CA ILE A 379 44.59 -10.97 -23.78
C ILE A 379 43.45 -11.82 -23.20
N GLY A 380 43.59 -12.23 -21.95
CA GLY A 380 42.58 -13.04 -21.27
C GLY A 380 42.81 -13.17 -19.78
N VAL A 381 41.74 -13.53 -19.08
CA VAL A 381 41.77 -13.80 -17.64
C VAL A 381 41.20 -15.19 -17.37
N VAL A 382 41.86 -15.94 -16.50
CA VAL A 382 41.42 -17.24 -15.99
C VAL A 382 40.96 -17.05 -14.55
N ALA A 383 39.67 -17.26 -14.32
CA ALA A 383 39.09 -17.21 -12.97
C ALA A 383 39.21 -18.58 -12.30
N VAL A 384 40.15 -18.71 -11.36
CA VAL A 384 40.38 -19.99 -10.66
C VAL A 384 39.44 -20.15 -9.47
N ASP A 385 39.06 -21.38 -9.16
CA ASP A 385 38.18 -21.64 -8.02
C ASP A 385 38.96 -21.52 -6.70
N PRO A 386 38.64 -20.56 -5.81
CA PRO A 386 39.35 -20.39 -4.55
C PRO A 386 39.17 -21.59 -3.58
N ARG A 387 38.23 -22.50 -3.87
CA ARG A 387 37.98 -23.73 -3.08
C ARG A 387 38.88 -24.90 -3.46
N SER A 388 39.70 -24.77 -4.51
CA SER A 388 40.61 -25.80 -5.00
C SER A 388 41.79 -26.14 -4.06
N GLY A 389 41.87 -25.49 -2.90
CA GLY A 389 42.94 -25.67 -1.92
C GLY A 389 44.07 -24.65 -2.13
N ARG A 390 44.59 -24.12 -1.02
CA ARG A 390 45.81 -23.29 -1.03
C ARG A 390 47.02 -24.17 -0.87
N LEU A 391 48.03 -23.95 -1.71
CA LEU A 391 49.35 -24.52 -1.49
C LEU A 391 49.91 -23.89 -0.21
N ARG A 392 50.25 -24.72 0.78
CA ARG A 392 50.94 -24.24 1.99
C ARG A 392 52.30 -23.74 1.53
N THR A 393 52.53 -22.44 1.62
CA THR A 393 53.88 -21.88 1.48
C THR A 393 54.76 -22.55 2.53
N ALA A 394 55.75 -23.33 2.07
CA ALA A 394 56.82 -23.77 2.94
C ALA A 394 57.52 -22.51 3.45
N GLY A 395 57.56 -22.35 4.78
CA GLY A 395 58.10 -21.16 5.42
C GLY A 395 59.54 -20.88 4.98
N LYS A 396 59.83 -19.60 4.77
CA LYS A 396 61.13 -19.04 5.07
C LYS A 396 60.99 -18.14 6.29
#